data_AF-A0A0V1J390-F1
#
_entry.id   AF-A0A0V1J390-F1
#
_cell.length_a   1.000
_cell.length_b   1.000
_cell.length_c   1.000
_cell.angle_alpha   90.00
_cell.angle_beta   90.00
_cell.angle_gamma   90.00
#
_symmetry.space_group_name_H-M   'P 1'
#
loop_
_entity.id
_entity.type
_entity.pdbx_description
1 polymer ?
#
loop_
_entity_poly.entity_id
_entity_poly.type
_entity_poly.pdbx_seq_one_letter_code
_entity_poly.pdbx_strand_id
1 'polypeptide(L)'
;MLFHGEFLFKISHKTCSLYGVYINVIFTFTFKDFTFNIYNLQFHHLYLCYRNGMDAPKFSENPPCRDYLEFTEALEKMRQIDNKIIYELNVTIPTNSFSQNVDLSERCKGLYQKLRNAYDIRQAAIVKCISETQTNILSYKSEMKEMKDLDAIKLKKKIRSEEAKLKSLQSELNVEEVIKERSMKVFYERCRSVYKPESAHF
;
A
#
# COMPACT_ATOMS: atom_id res chain seq x y z
N MET A 1 5.68 -46.24 -7.07
CA MET A 1 4.31 -46.30 -6.55
C MET A 1 3.76 -44.89 -6.50
N LEU A 2 2.78 -44.59 -7.35
CA LEU A 2 2.02 -43.34 -7.30
C LEU A 2 0.99 -43.48 -6.18
N PHE A 3 1.04 -42.62 -5.17
CA PHE A 3 0.03 -42.57 -4.11
C PHE A 3 -0.94 -41.42 -4.39
N HIS A 4 -2.19 -41.77 -4.68
CA HIS A 4 -3.32 -40.86 -4.68
C HIS A 4 -3.75 -40.59 -3.24
N GLY A 5 -3.69 -39.33 -2.81
CA GLY A 5 -4.31 -38.85 -1.57
C GLY A 5 -5.22 -37.67 -1.90
N GLU A 6 -6.44 -37.69 -1.35
CA GLU A 6 -7.39 -36.57 -1.51
C GLU A 6 -6.96 -35.38 -0.65
N PHE A 7 -6.81 -34.21 -1.27
CA PHE A 7 -6.53 -32.95 -0.59
C PHE A 7 -7.85 -32.24 -0.25
N LEU A 8 -8.24 -32.24 1.02
CA LEU A 8 -9.40 -31.46 1.50
C LEU A 8 -8.94 -30.15 2.13
N PHE A 9 -9.31 -29.03 1.49
CA PHE A 9 -9.09 -27.67 2.01
C PHE A 9 -10.31 -27.21 2.80
N LYS A 10 -10.16 -26.92 4.10
CA LYS A 10 -11.18 -26.23 4.91
C LYS A 10 -10.64 -24.88 5.40
N ILE A 11 -11.20 -23.79 4.88
CA ILE A 11 -10.96 -22.43 5.40
C ILE A 11 -11.99 -22.20 6.51
N SER A 12 -11.54 -22.07 7.75
CA SER A 12 -12.40 -21.78 8.89
C SER A 12 -12.05 -20.39 9.44
N HIS A 13 -12.98 -19.45 9.26
CA HIS A 13 -12.97 -18.05 9.72
C HIS A 13 -11.97 -17.06 9.09
N LYS A 14 -12.52 -15.92 8.66
CA LYS A 14 -11.81 -14.68 8.35
C LYS A 14 -12.06 -13.69 9.49
N THR A 15 -11.02 -13.19 10.15
CA THR A 15 -11.11 -12.06 11.08
C THR A 15 -10.12 -10.96 10.66
N CYS A 16 -10.63 -9.74 10.38
CA CYS A 16 -9.82 -8.54 10.09
C CYS A 16 -9.45 -7.89 11.43
N SER A 17 -8.16 -7.70 11.71
CA SER A 17 -7.65 -6.94 12.86
C SER A 17 -6.89 -5.69 12.36
N LEU A 18 -6.77 -4.67 13.22
CA LEU A 18 -6.06 -3.41 12.97
C LEU A 18 -4.57 -3.56 12.56
N TYR A 19 -4.01 -4.77 12.63
CA TYR A 19 -2.62 -5.09 12.28
C TYR A 19 -2.48 -6.03 11.06
N GLY A 20 -3.57 -6.40 10.37
CA GLY A 20 -3.54 -7.26 9.19
C GLY A 20 -4.68 -8.27 9.12
N VAL A 21 -4.79 -8.94 7.96
CA VAL A 21 -5.72 -10.07 7.77
C VAL A 21 -5.04 -11.34 8.30
N TYR A 22 -5.59 -11.94 9.35
CA TYR A 22 -5.17 -13.26 9.80
C TYR A 22 -6.03 -14.31 9.11
N ILE A 23 -5.42 -15.12 8.23
CA ILE A 23 -6.05 -16.32 7.70
C ILE A 23 -5.50 -17.52 8.48
N ASN A 24 -6.31 -18.11 9.34
CA ASN A 24 -5.98 -19.39 9.94
C ASN A 24 -6.22 -20.49 8.90
N VAL A 25 -5.18 -20.85 8.14
CA VAL A 25 -5.20 -22.05 7.30
C VAL A 25 -4.70 -23.22 8.14
N ILE A 26 -5.60 -24.11 8.54
CA ILE A 26 -5.23 -25.34 9.23
C ILE A 26 -4.90 -26.38 8.17
N PHE A 27 -3.63 -26.77 8.08
CA PHE A 27 -3.21 -27.92 7.29
C PHE A 27 -3.26 -29.17 8.17
N THR A 28 -4.29 -29.99 7.98
CA THR A 28 -4.36 -31.33 8.58
C THR A 28 -3.79 -32.36 7.62
N PHE A 29 -2.64 -32.94 7.95
CA PHE A 29 -2.10 -34.10 7.24
C PHE A 29 -2.49 -35.36 7.99
N THR A 30 -3.13 -36.31 7.32
CA THR A 30 -3.43 -37.63 7.86
C THR A 30 -2.53 -38.68 7.20
N PHE A 31 -1.60 -39.25 7.98
CA PHE A 31 -0.80 -40.40 7.56
C PHE A 31 -0.97 -41.50 8.61
N LYS A 32 -1.60 -42.63 8.21
CA LYS A 32 -1.80 -43.89 8.97
C LYS A 32 -1.37 -43.83 10.45
N ASP A 33 -2.18 -43.18 11.28
CA ASP A 33 -2.06 -43.09 12.75
C ASP A 33 -1.28 -41.90 13.37
N PHE A 34 -0.84 -40.91 12.58
CA PHE A 34 -0.33 -39.64 13.10
C PHE A 34 -1.07 -38.43 12.51
N THR A 35 -1.48 -37.52 13.39
CA THR A 35 -2.00 -36.19 13.05
C THR A 35 -0.95 -35.13 13.40
N PHE A 36 -0.52 -34.36 12.41
CA PHE A 36 0.32 -33.19 12.61
C PHE A 36 -0.48 -31.92 12.34
N ASN A 37 -0.56 -31.03 13.33
CA ASN A 37 -1.08 -29.68 13.16
C ASN A 37 0.12 -28.73 13.03
N ILE A 38 0.28 -28.07 11.88
CA ILE A 38 1.24 -26.98 11.73
C ILE A 38 0.51 -25.67 12.03
N TYR A 39 0.94 -24.97 13.07
CA TYR A 39 0.49 -23.61 13.37
C TYR A 39 1.48 -22.60 12.79
N ASN A 40 0.94 -21.60 12.09
CA ASN A 40 1.59 -20.36 11.60
C ASN A 40 2.35 -20.42 10.26
N LEU A 41 1.75 -19.82 9.23
CA LEU A 41 2.47 -19.15 8.14
C LEU A 41 2.23 -17.64 8.27
N GLN A 42 3.27 -16.87 8.58
CA GLN A 42 3.19 -15.40 8.64
C GLN A 42 3.39 -14.84 7.21
N PHE A 43 2.29 -14.52 6.52
CA PHE A 43 2.37 -13.80 5.25
C PHE A 43 2.47 -12.30 5.52
N HIS A 44 3.68 -11.75 5.38
CA HIS A 44 3.92 -10.31 5.43
C HIS A 44 3.70 -9.70 4.04
N HIS A 45 2.45 -9.69 3.56
CA HIS A 45 2.05 -8.89 2.41
C HIS A 45 0.79 -8.10 2.74
N LEU A 46 1.01 -6.80 2.87
CA LEU A 46 0.09 -5.76 3.30
C LEU A 46 -0.98 -5.49 2.22
N TYR A 47 -2.26 -5.82 2.42
CA TYR A 47 -3.37 -5.13 1.72
C TYR A 47 -4.72 -5.19 2.48
N LEU A 48 -5.19 -3.99 2.83
CA LEU A 48 -6.57 -3.44 2.89
C LEU A 48 -7.67 -4.16 3.71
N CYS A 49 -7.92 -3.66 4.92
CA CYS A 49 -9.29 -3.63 5.48
C CYS A 49 -9.90 -2.24 5.18
N TYR A 50 -10.92 -2.19 4.33
CA TYR A 50 -11.65 -0.98 3.93
C TYR A 50 -12.41 -0.36 5.14
N ARG A 51 -12.27 0.94 5.38
CA ARG A 51 -13.12 1.69 6.34
C ARG A 51 -13.88 2.78 5.62
N ASN A 52 -15.21 2.71 5.74
CA ASN A 52 -16.15 3.74 5.33
C ASN A 52 -15.97 5.03 6.14
N GLY A 53 -16.15 6.17 5.47
CA GLY A 53 -16.56 7.42 6.09
C GLY A 53 -15.44 8.42 6.36
N MET A 54 -15.14 9.24 5.35
CA MET A 54 -14.93 10.70 5.42
C MET A 54 -14.60 11.17 4.00
N ASP A 55 -15.21 12.28 3.57
CA ASP A 55 -15.12 12.82 2.20
C ASP A 55 -13.67 13.01 1.75
N ALA A 56 -13.14 11.97 1.10
CA ALA A 56 -11.88 11.99 0.40
C ALA A 56 -12.09 12.67 -0.96
N PRO A 57 -11.12 13.46 -1.44
CA PRO A 57 -11.21 14.01 -2.78
C PRO A 57 -11.41 12.85 -3.76
N LYS A 58 -12.42 12.96 -4.63
CA LYS A 58 -12.77 11.98 -5.67
C LYS A 58 -11.59 11.81 -6.63
N PHE A 59 -10.63 10.99 -6.23
CA PHE A 59 -9.49 10.58 -7.02
C PHE A 59 -9.56 9.06 -7.11
N SER A 60 -9.28 8.47 -8.28
CA SER A 60 -9.39 7.02 -8.44
C SER A 60 -8.44 6.36 -7.44
N GLU A 61 -9.01 5.69 -6.44
CA GLU A 61 -8.30 4.99 -5.36
C GLU A 61 -7.35 3.90 -5.88
N ASN A 62 -7.42 3.62 -7.18
CA ASN A 62 -6.59 2.71 -7.93
C ASN A 62 -6.24 3.30 -9.30
N PRO A 63 -5.20 4.14 -9.42
CA PRO A 63 -4.77 4.65 -10.72
C PRO A 63 -4.27 3.52 -11.64
N PRO A 64 -4.48 3.63 -12.96
CA PRO A 64 -4.09 2.58 -13.89
C PRO A 64 -2.55 2.45 -13.94
N CYS A 65 -2.04 1.24 -13.71
CA CYS A 65 -0.60 0.97 -13.78
C CYS A 65 -0.07 0.91 -15.22
N ARG A 66 -0.94 0.73 -16.23
CA ARG A 66 -0.53 0.45 -17.62
C ARG A 66 0.37 1.56 -18.16
N ASP A 67 -0.05 2.82 -18.03
CA ASP A 67 0.70 3.99 -18.45
C ASP A 67 1.43 4.58 -17.23
N TYR A 68 2.76 4.58 -17.28
CA TYR A 68 3.58 5.13 -16.19
C TYR A 68 3.37 6.64 -16.03
N LEU A 69 3.19 7.39 -17.13
CA LEU A 69 3.00 8.83 -17.07
C LEU A 69 1.68 9.16 -16.37
N GLU A 70 0.59 8.53 -16.79
CA GLU A 70 -0.73 8.68 -16.17
C GLU A 70 -0.71 8.29 -14.68
N PHE A 71 -0.01 7.21 -14.34
CA PHE A 71 0.18 6.78 -12.96
C PHE A 71 0.94 7.83 -12.11
N THR A 72 1.99 8.43 -12.64
CA THR A 72 2.74 9.49 -11.91
C THR A 72 1.95 10.78 -11.76
N GLU A 73 1.19 11.20 -12.78
CA GLU A 73 0.27 12.34 -12.68
C GLU A 73 -0.81 12.12 -11.63
N ALA A 74 -1.27 10.87 -11.52
CA ALA A 74 -2.20 10.47 -10.48
C ALA A 74 -1.60 10.59 -9.08
N LEU A 75 -0.38 10.09 -8.87
CA LEU A 75 0.33 10.22 -7.60
C LEU A 75 0.53 11.69 -7.22
N GLU A 76 0.88 12.56 -8.18
CA GLU A 76 1.06 13.98 -7.93
C GLU A 76 -0.23 14.65 -7.45
N LYS A 77 -1.37 14.32 -8.07
CA LYS A 77 -2.68 14.79 -7.61
C LYS A 77 -3.01 14.32 -6.19
N MET A 78 -2.65 13.08 -5.84
CA MET A 78 -2.85 12.54 -4.50
C MET A 78 -1.93 13.18 -3.45
N ARG A 79 -0.77 13.70 -3.86
CA ARG A 79 0.21 14.40 -2.99
C ARG A 79 -0.18 15.85 -2.68
N GLN A 80 -1.31 16.35 -3.20
CA GLN A 80 -1.75 17.71 -2.91
C GLN A 80 -2.00 18.00 -1.43
N ILE A 81 -2.43 17.01 -0.64
CA ILE A 81 -2.60 17.17 0.82
C ILE A 81 -1.27 17.47 1.51
N ASP A 82 -0.19 16.82 1.06
CA ASP A 82 1.17 17.02 1.55
C ASP A 82 1.70 18.40 1.14
N ASN A 83 1.53 18.78 -0.14
CA ASN A 83 1.94 20.09 -0.65
C ASN A 83 1.25 21.26 0.07
N LYS A 84 0.01 21.06 0.53
CA LYS A 84 -0.78 22.07 1.25
C LYS A 84 -0.75 21.90 2.77
N ILE A 85 0.11 21.04 3.32
CA ILE A 85 0.12 20.72 4.76
C ILE A 85 0.26 21.96 5.65
N ILE A 86 1.11 22.92 5.28
CA ILE A 86 1.30 24.16 6.06
C ILE A 86 0.01 24.98 6.10
N TYR A 87 -0.68 25.09 4.97
CA TYR A 87 -1.96 25.77 4.88
C TYR A 87 -3.02 25.07 5.73
N GLU A 88 -3.14 23.74 5.59
CA GLU A 88 -4.05 22.92 6.38
C GLU A 88 -3.78 23.08 7.88
N LEU A 89 -2.51 23.12 8.31
CA LEU A 89 -2.13 23.32 9.70
C LEU A 89 -2.46 24.71 10.22
N ASN A 90 -2.28 25.75 9.41
CA ASN A 90 -2.64 27.12 9.79
C ASN A 90 -4.16 27.29 9.95
N VAL A 91 -4.97 26.55 9.18
CA VAL A 91 -6.43 26.49 9.34
C VAL A 91 -6.81 25.63 10.57
N THR A 92 -6.10 24.53 10.79
CA THR A 92 -6.34 23.57 11.88
C THR A 92 -6.05 24.19 13.24
N ILE A 93 -4.93 24.92 13.37
CA ILE A 93 -4.43 25.53 14.61
C ILE A 93 -4.49 27.06 14.45
N PRO A 94 -5.67 27.67 14.68
CA PRO A 94 -5.80 29.12 14.65
C PRO A 94 -4.97 29.76 15.77
N THR A 95 -4.54 31.01 15.57
CA THR A 95 -3.82 31.80 16.58
C THR A 95 -4.63 31.91 17.87
N ASN A 96 -3.94 32.04 19.02
CA ASN A 96 -4.52 32.06 20.37
C ASN A 96 -5.74 32.98 20.57
N SER A 97 -5.90 34.01 19.74
CA SER A 97 -7.05 34.92 19.71
C SER A 97 -8.35 34.28 19.18
N PHE A 98 -8.30 33.14 18.51
CA PHE A 98 -9.45 32.45 17.87
C PHE A 98 -9.70 31.04 18.43
N SER A 99 -8.97 30.62 19.47
CA SER A 99 -9.01 29.24 19.99
C SER A 99 -10.09 28.97 21.04
N GLN A 100 -10.91 29.97 21.41
CA GLN A 100 -11.85 29.85 22.54
C GLN A 100 -12.97 28.80 22.34
N ASN A 101 -13.20 28.29 21.12
CA ASN A 101 -14.28 27.36 20.80
C ASN A 101 -13.86 26.19 19.89
N VAL A 102 -12.58 25.81 19.88
CA VAL A 102 -12.05 24.79 18.96
C VAL A 102 -11.30 23.69 19.72
N ASP A 103 -11.74 22.45 19.60
CA ASP A 103 -10.96 21.29 20.04
C ASP A 103 -9.79 21.05 19.08
N LEU A 104 -8.63 21.62 19.44
CA LEU A 104 -7.38 21.49 18.70
C LEU A 104 -6.88 20.03 18.66
N SER A 105 -7.18 19.22 19.68
CA SER A 105 -6.77 17.82 19.73
C SER A 105 -7.54 17.00 18.71
N GLU A 106 -8.86 17.18 18.63
CA GLU A 106 -9.70 16.50 17.64
C GLU A 106 -9.32 16.89 16.21
N ARG A 107 -9.03 18.17 15.95
CA ARG A 107 -8.58 18.63 14.64
C ARG A 107 -7.22 18.05 14.23
N CYS A 108 -6.24 18.08 15.12
CA CYS A 108 -4.93 17.46 14.87
C CYS A 108 -5.05 15.95 14.65
N LYS A 109 -5.91 15.26 15.40
CA LYS A 109 -6.22 13.84 15.18
C LYS A 109 -6.82 13.60 13.81
N GLY A 110 -7.79 14.42 13.38
CA GLY A 110 -8.40 14.32 12.06
C GLY A 110 -7.38 14.53 10.93
N LEU A 111 -6.51 15.54 11.05
CA LEU A 111 -5.44 15.78 10.08
C LEU A 111 -4.44 14.62 10.01
N TYR A 112 -4.03 14.07 11.16
CA TYR A 112 -3.17 12.89 11.22
C TYR A 112 -3.78 11.70 10.47
N GLN A 113 -5.06 11.43 10.70
CA GLN A 113 -5.78 10.35 10.01
C GLN A 113 -5.83 10.57 8.50
N LYS A 114 -6.10 11.81 8.05
CA LYS A 114 -6.10 12.14 6.62
C LYS A 114 -4.73 11.89 5.98
N LEU A 115 -3.66 12.36 6.60
CA LEU A 115 -2.29 12.16 6.11
C LEU A 115 -1.91 10.68 6.08
N ARG A 116 -2.25 9.94 7.15
CA ARG A 116 -1.97 8.51 7.23
C ARG A 116 -2.71 7.72 6.15
N ASN A 117 -4.00 7.99 5.97
CA ASN A 117 -4.81 7.34 4.95
C ASN A 117 -4.27 7.65 3.55
N ALA A 118 -3.92 8.91 3.28
CA ALA A 118 -3.36 9.31 1.98
C ALA A 118 -2.06 8.55 1.66
N TYR A 119 -1.17 8.43 2.64
CA TYR A 119 0.06 7.63 2.52
C TYR A 119 -0.24 6.15 2.27
N ASP A 120 -1.14 5.53 3.06
CA ASP A 120 -1.46 4.12 2.93
C ASP A 120 -2.06 3.80 1.54
N ILE A 121 -2.93 4.68 1.02
CA ILE A 121 -3.52 4.54 -0.33
C ILE A 121 -2.44 4.67 -1.41
N ARG A 122 -1.55 5.67 -1.33
CA ARG A 122 -0.46 5.85 -2.32
C ARG A 122 0.52 4.69 -2.31
N GLN A 123 0.97 4.27 -1.12
CA GLN A 123 1.88 3.14 -0.99
C GLN A 123 1.24 1.85 -1.52
N ALA A 124 -0.03 1.61 -1.21
CA ALA A 124 -0.80 0.50 -1.75
C ALA A 124 -0.83 0.53 -3.29
N ALA A 125 -1.09 1.68 -3.92
CA ALA A 125 -1.10 1.82 -5.36
C ALA A 125 0.28 1.56 -6.01
N ILE A 126 1.36 2.10 -5.43
CA ILE A 126 2.73 1.90 -5.93
C ILE A 126 3.14 0.43 -5.86
N VAL A 127 2.95 -0.22 -4.70
CA VAL A 127 3.31 -1.63 -4.52
C VAL A 127 2.50 -2.54 -5.44
N LYS A 128 1.23 -2.21 -5.70
CA LYS A 128 0.38 -2.95 -6.62
C LYS A 128 0.95 -2.86 -8.05
N CYS A 129 1.29 -1.65 -8.48
CA CYS A 129 1.83 -1.44 -9.83
C CYS A 129 3.22 -2.11 -10.01
N ILE A 130 4.05 -2.15 -8.95
CA ILE A 130 5.30 -2.91 -8.93
C ILE A 130 5.03 -4.41 -9.15
N SER A 131 4.07 -4.99 -8.42
CA SER A 131 3.70 -6.40 -8.55
C SER A 131 3.18 -6.76 -9.95
N GLU A 132 2.31 -5.91 -10.51
CA GLU A 132 1.81 -6.07 -11.88
C GLU A 132 2.94 -6.01 -12.92
N THR A 133 3.85 -5.03 -12.78
CA THR A 133 5.00 -4.87 -13.68
C THR A 133 5.96 -6.06 -13.60
N GLN A 134 6.22 -6.58 -12.39
CA GLN A 134 7.02 -7.80 -12.19
C GLN A 134 6.37 -9.01 -12.87
N THR A 135 5.05 -9.16 -12.72
CA THR A 135 4.29 -10.23 -13.38
C THR A 135 4.39 -10.15 -14.90
N ASN A 136 4.29 -8.94 -15.48
CA ASN A 136 4.45 -8.73 -16.92
C ASN A 136 5.86 -9.14 -17.41
N ILE A 137 6.90 -8.73 -16.69
CA ILE A 137 8.29 -9.10 -17.01
C ILE A 137 8.45 -10.63 -17.02
N LEU A 138 7.87 -11.33 -16.03
CA LEU A 138 7.92 -12.79 -15.96
C LEU A 138 7.18 -13.43 -17.14
N SER A 139 5.97 -12.96 -17.48
CA SER A 139 5.21 -13.44 -18.64
C SER A 139 5.99 -13.27 -19.95
N TYR A 140 6.55 -12.08 -20.17
CA TYR A 140 7.36 -11.82 -21.36
C TYR A 140 8.65 -12.66 -21.38
N LYS A 141 9.26 -12.93 -20.23
CA LYS A 141 10.43 -13.83 -20.17
C LYS A 141 10.05 -15.28 -20.47
N SER A 142 8.87 -15.75 -20.08
CA SER A 142 8.38 -17.09 -20.46
C SER A 142 8.03 -17.19 -21.94
N GLU A 143 7.28 -16.22 -22.48
CA GLU A 143 6.91 -16.19 -23.90
C GLU A 143 8.16 -16.13 -24.80
N MET A 144 9.23 -15.47 -24.36
CA MET A 144 10.48 -15.36 -25.12
C MET A 144 11.20 -16.71 -25.29
N LYS A 145 11.00 -17.67 -24.38
CA LYS A 145 11.64 -18.99 -24.48
C LYS A 145 11.05 -19.83 -25.61
N GLU A 146 9.80 -19.57 -25.97
CA GLU A 146 9.04 -20.33 -26.98
C GLU A 146 9.13 -19.71 -28.39
N MET A 147 9.64 -18.48 -28.52
CA MET A 147 9.68 -17.74 -29.79
C MET A 147 11.07 -17.70 -30.44
N LYS A 148 11.11 -17.64 -31.78
CA LYS A 148 12.34 -17.51 -32.58
C LYS A 148 12.43 -16.14 -33.26
N ASP A 149 13.66 -15.76 -33.64
CA ASP A 149 13.98 -14.66 -34.55
C ASP A 149 13.39 -13.28 -34.18
N LEU A 150 12.58 -12.70 -35.07
CA LEU A 150 12.13 -11.30 -34.99
C LEU A 150 11.17 -11.03 -33.83
N ASP A 151 10.33 -11.99 -33.45
CA ASP A 151 9.37 -11.82 -32.36
C ASP A 151 10.05 -11.89 -30.99
N ALA A 152 11.14 -12.67 -30.87
CA ALA A 152 12.01 -12.66 -29.70
C ALA A 152 12.69 -11.28 -29.51
N ILE A 153 13.04 -10.58 -30.60
CA ILE A 153 13.61 -9.21 -30.52
C ILE A 153 12.57 -8.21 -30.03
N LYS A 154 11.33 -8.25 -30.55
CA LYS A 154 10.24 -7.38 -30.07
C LYS A 154 9.97 -7.57 -28.59
N LEU A 155 9.99 -8.83 -28.13
CA LEU A 155 9.73 -9.16 -26.74
C LEU A 155 10.86 -8.69 -25.81
N LYS A 156 12.13 -8.81 -26.24
CA LYS A 156 13.27 -8.21 -25.53
C LYS A 156 13.10 -6.70 -25.33
N LYS A 157 12.58 -5.98 -26.34
CA LYS A 157 12.30 -4.54 -26.22
C LYS A 157 11.21 -4.26 -25.18
N LYS A 158 10.13 -5.05 -25.16
CA LYS A 158 9.07 -4.96 -24.14
C LYS A 158 9.61 -5.21 -22.74
N ILE A 159 10.42 -6.27 -22.56
CA ILE A 159 11.05 -6.60 -21.27
C ILE A 159 11.89 -5.42 -20.77
N ARG A 160 12.76 -4.85 -21.61
CA ARG A 160 13.58 -3.69 -21.22
C ARG A 160 12.74 -2.48 -20.81
N SER A 161 11.63 -2.24 -21.52
CA SER A 161 10.68 -1.17 -21.19
C SER A 161 10.04 -1.39 -19.82
N GLU A 162 9.53 -2.59 -19.55
CA GLU A 162 8.95 -2.92 -18.24
C GLU A 162 10.00 -2.92 -17.12
N GLU A 163 11.23 -3.35 -17.38
CA GLU A 163 12.34 -3.28 -16.40
C GLU A 163 12.71 -1.83 -16.05
N ALA A 164 12.70 -0.92 -17.05
CA ALA A 164 12.91 0.51 -16.80
C ALA A 164 11.75 1.13 -16.00
N LYS A 165 10.52 0.75 -16.34
CA LYS A 165 9.32 1.13 -15.59
C LYS A 165 9.36 0.63 -14.14
N LEU A 166 9.75 -0.62 -13.92
CA LEU A 166 9.89 -1.21 -12.58
C LEU A 166 10.87 -0.41 -11.71
N LYS A 167 12.03 -0.03 -12.26
CA LYS A 167 13.00 0.82 -11.54
C LYS A 167 12.42 2.18 -11.18
N SER A 168 11.64 2.77 -12.09
CA SER A 168 11.00 4.07 -11.87
C SER A 168 9.93 3.97 -10.76
N LEU A 169 9.13 2.91 -10.75
CA LEU A 169 8.15 2.64 -9.68
C LEU A 169 8.81 2.35 -8.32
N GLN A 170 9.94 1.67 -8.30
CA GLN A 170 10.72 1.47 -7.06
C GLN A 170 11.25 2.80 -6.52
N SER A 171 11.69 3.70 -7.40
CA SER A 171 12.06 5.08 -7.04
C SER A 171 10.88 5.84 -6.41
N GLU A 172 9.65 5.64 -6.89
CA GLU A 172 8.46 6.27 -6.29
C GLU A 172 8.23 5.88 -4.83
N LEU A 173 8.63 4.67 -4.40
CA LEU A 173 8.56 4.30 -2.98
C LEU A 173 9.49 5.17 -2.12
N ASN A 174 10.69 5.46 -2.61
CA ASN A 174 11.64 6.32 -1.91
C ASN A 174 11.11 7.77 -1.84
N VAL A 175 10.51 8.25 -2.94
CA VAL A 175 9.86 9.58 -2.97
C VAL A 175 8.72 9.64 -1.96
N GLU A 176 7.88 8.61 -1.90
CA GLU A 176 6.75 8.53 -0.97
C GLU A 176 7.21 8.54 0.50
N GLU A 177 8.31 7.86 0.82
CA GLU A 177 8.90 7.87 2.16
C GLU A 177 9.36 9.28 2.55
N VAL A 178 10.10 9.97 1.67
CA VAL A 178 10.56 11.35 1.91
C VAL A 178 9.39 12.32 2.08
N ILE A 179 8.33 12.19 1.28
CA ILE A 179 7.13 13.03 1.40
C ILE A 179 6.46 12.80 2.76
N LYS A 180 6.26 11.54 3.15
CA LYS A 180 5.70 11.20 4.45
C LYS A 180 6.52 11.78 5.59
N GLU A 181 7.84 11.61 5.58
CA GLU A 181 8.72 12.12 6.62
C GLU A 181 8.56 13.64 6.78
N ARG A 182 8.60 14.39 5.67
CA ARG A 182 8.44 15.85 5.66
C ARG A 182 7.08 16.28 6.21
N SER A 183 5.99 15.72 5.71
CA SER A 183 4.64 16.08 6.16
C SER A 183 4.41 15.73 7.64
N MET A 184 4.87 14.56 8.08
CA MET A 184 4.70 14.11 9.46
C MET A 184 5.53 14.92 10.45
N LYS A 185 6.74 15.35 10.04
CA LYS A 185 7.57 16.24 10.85
C LYS A 185 6.88 17.59 11.08
N VAL A 186 6.40 18.23 10.02
CA VAL A 186 5.70 19.53 10.12
C VAL A 186 4.41 19.39 10.94
N PHE A 187 3.67 18.30 10.73
CA PHE A 187 2.51 17.97 11.55
C PHE A 187 2.88 17.87 13.04
N TYR A 188 3.91 17.09 13.37
CA TYR A 188 4.36 16.89 14.75
C TYR A 188 4.77 18.20 15.42
N GLU A 189 5.59 19.02 14.75
CA GLU A 189 6.05 20.30 15.28
C GLU A 189 4.89 21.22 15.68
N ARG A 190 3.79 21.21 14.92
CA ARG A 190 2.61 22.02 15.18
C ARG A 190 1.62 21.41 16.17
N CYS A 191 1.41 20.09 16.13
CA CYS A 191 0.37 19.42 16.91
C CYS A 191 0.88 18.77 18.22
N ARG A 192 2.20 18.68 18.47
CA ARG A 192 2.80 17.95 19.61
C ARG A 192 2.29 18.32 21.01
N SER A 193 1.82 19.56 21.21
CA SER A 193 1.31 20.03 22.50
C SER A 193 -0.13 19.61 22.77
N VAL A 194 -0.90 19.28 21.73
CA VAL A 194 -2.34 19.02 21.81
C VAL A 194 -2.70 17.58 21.44
N TYR A 195 -1.91 16.92 20.59
CA TYR A 195 -2.17 15.56 20.13
C TYR A 195 -0.87 14.79 19.90
N LYS A 196 -0.82 13.55 20.40
CA LYS A 196 0.27 12.59 20.16
C LYS A 196 -0.34 11.27 19.66
N PRO A 197 -0.01 10.82 18.45
CA PRO A 197 -0.52 9.54 17.94
C PRO A 197 0.12 8.36 18.67
N GLU A 198 -0.68 7.35 19.06
CA GLU A 198 -0.20 6.13 19.72
C GLU A 198 0.72 5.27 18.82
N SER A 199 0.56 5.39 17.51
CA SER A 199 1.28 4.59 16.49
C SER A 199 2.43 5.32 15.80
N ALA A 200 2.76 6.53 16.24
CA ALA A 200 3.84 7.30 15.63
C ALA A 200 5.18 6.99 16.30
N HIS A 201 6.05 6.28 15.58
CA HIS A 201 7.49 6.31 15.84
C HIS A 201 8.05 7.56 15.14
N PHE A 202 8.45 8.54 15.95
CA PHE A 202 9.17 9.75 15.52
C PHE A 202 10.67 9.54 15.64
#